data_AF-A0A0F9BTI1-F1
#
_entry.id   AF-A0A0F9BTI1-F1
#
_cell.length_a   1.000
_cell.length_b   1.000
_cell.length_c   1.000
_cell.angle_alpha   90.00
_cell.angle_beta   90.00
_cell.angle_gamma   90.00
#
_symmetry.space_group_name_H-M   'P 1'
#
loop_
_entity.id
_entity.type
_entity.pdbx_description
1 polymer ?
#
loop_
_entity_poly.entity_id
_entity_poly.type
_entity_poly.pdbx_seq_one_letter_code
_entity_poly.pdbx_strand_id
1 'polypeptide(L)' 'MTRQEHLQWCKNRALEYLNSDDLPSAVASMLSDLQKHPDTKLSTSLFPRLGMMYVMNQDRDGVRRFIEGFN' A
#
# COMPACT_ATOMS: atom_id res chain seq x y z
N MET A 1 2.18 8.88 16.54
CA MET A 1 3.22 8.86 15.49
C MET A 1 2.89 9.93 14.49
N THR A 2 3.89 10.55 13.87
CA THR A 2 3.72 11.58 12.84
C THR A 2 3.16 10.97 11.55
N ARG A 3 2.70 11.82 10.63
CA ARG A 3 2.28 11.37 9.29
C ARG A 3 3.36 10.52 8.60
N GLN A 4 4.62 10.95 8.65
CA GLN A 4 5.74 10.23 8.03
C GLN A 4 6.02 8.89 8.71
N GLU A 5 6.01 8.85 10.05
CA GLU A 5 6.16 7.60 10.80
C GLU A 5 5.04 6.61 10.44
N HIS A 6 3.81 7.10 10.29
CA HIS A 6 2.66 6.25 9.92
C HIS A 6 2.78 5.72 8.51
N LEU A 7 3.16 6.56 7.56
CA LEU A 7 3.42 6.11 6.19
C LEU A 7 4.53 5.06 6.14
N GLN A 8 5.64 5.27 6.86
CA GLN A 8 6.73 4.30 6.88
C GLN A 8 6.27 2.97 7.51
N TRP A 9 5.47 3.02 8.57
CA TRP A 9 4.88 1.84 9.18
C TRP A 9 3.95 1.07 8.21
N CYS A 10 3.08 1.78 7.48
CA CYS A 10 2.22 1.19 6.45
C CYS A 10 3.05 0.49 5.36
N LYS A 11 4.10 1.16 4.86
CA LYS A 11 4.99 0.63 3.82
C LYS A 11 5.69 -0.65 4.28
N ASN A 12 6.29 -0.63 5.46
CA ASN A 12 7.02 -1.78 6.00
C ASN A 12 6.12 -3.02 6.06
N ARG A 13 4.91 -2.87 6.61
CA ARG A 13 3.93 -3.97 6.70
C ARG A 13 3.49 -4.48 5.34
N ALA A 14 3.17 -3.59 4.40
CA ALA A 14 2.80 -3.99 3.05
C ALA A 14 3.93 -4.74 2.33
N LEU A 15 5.19 -4.33 2.55
CA LEU A 15 6.36 -4.99 1.97
C LEU A 15 6.61 -6.38 2.55
N GLU A 16 6.24 -6.66 3.81
CA GLU A 16 6.33 -8.01 4.39
C GLU A 16 5.47 -9.03 3.61
N TYR A 17 4.24 -8.64 3.25
CA TYR A 17 3.37 -9.45 2.39
C TYR A 17 3.96 -9.62 0.98
N LEU A 18 4.48 -8.53 0.39
CA LEU A 18 5.12 -8.58 -0.93
C LEU A 18 6.38 -9.47 -0.95
N ASN A 19 7.14 -9.50 0.14
CA ASN A 19 8.31 -10.37 0.29
C ASN A 19 7.91 -11.85 0.42
N SER A 20 6.68 -12.12 0.83
CA SER A 20 6.08 -13.46 0.88
C SER A 20 5.29 -13.81 -0.40
N ASP A 21 5.43 -12.99 -1.46
CA ASP A 21 4.72 -13.09 -2.74
C ASP A 21 3.18 -12.99 -2.65
N ASP A 22 2.67 -12.46 -1.54
CA ASP A 22 1.24 -12.18 -1.35
C ASP A 22 0.89 -10.76 -1.80
N LEU A 23 0.84 -10.57 -3.12
CA LEU A 23 0.52 -9.29 -3.77
C LEU A 23 -0.84 -8.71 -3.32
N PRO A 24 -1.94 -9.50 -3.27
CA PRO A 24 -3.23 -9.00 -2.79
C PRO A 24 -3.15 -8.46 -1.36
N SER A 25 -2.53 -9.20 -0.43
CA SER A 25 -2.41 -8.75 0.95
C SER A 25 -1.49 -7.55 1.10
N ALA A 26 -0.45 -7.42 0.27
CA ALA A 26 0.41 -6.25 0.26
C ALA A 26 -0.37 -4.95 -0.04
N VAL A 27 -1.17 -4.96 -1.11
CA VAL A 27 -2.01 -3.80 -1.48
C VAL A 27 -3.10 -3.55 -0.45
N ALA A 28 -3.77 -4.61 0.03
CA ALA A 28 -4.84 -4.50 1.01
C ALA A 28 -4.34 -3.94 2.36
N SER A 29 -3.18 -4.41 2.84
CA SER A 29 -2.55 -3.90 4.06
C SER A 29 -2.25 -2.42 3.93
N MET A 30 -1.61 -1.98 2.84
CA MET A 30 -1.29 -0.57 2.62
C MET A 30 -2.55 0.31 2.67
N LEU A 31 -3.58 -0.03 1.89
CA LEU A 31 -4.81 0.77 1.80
C LEU A 31 -5.58 0.81 3.13
N SER A 32 -5.63 -0.31 3.86
CA SER A 32 -6.27 -0.40 5.16
C SER A 32 -5.51 0.43 6.21
N ASP A 33 -4.19 0.29 6.24
CA ASP A 33 -3.33 0.97 7.21
C ASP A 33 -3.33 2.49 7.02
N LEU A 34 -3.39 2.99 5.78
CA LEU A 34 -3.53 4.42 5.47
C LEU A 34 -4.78 5.07 6.07
N GLN A 35 -5.86 4.30 6.26
CA GLN A 35 -7.12 4.84 6.83
C GLN A 35 -7.08 5.00 8.36
N LYS A 36 -6.05 4.44 9.03
CA LYS A 36 -5.93 4.44 10.50
C LYS A 36 -5.38 5.75 11.07
N HIS A 37 -4.80 6.61 10.24
CA HIS A 37 -4.29 7.91 10.65
C HIS A 37 -4.96 9.03 9.84
N PRO A 38 -5.48 10.11 10.47
CA PRO A 38 -6.22 11.16 9.78
C PRO A 38 -5.44 11.81 8.63
N ASP A 39 -4.13 12.03 8.82
CA ASP A 39 -3.27 12.71 7.83
C ASP A 39 -2.84 11.84 6.64
N THR A 40 -3.21 10.55 6.63
CA THR A 40 -2.91 9.61 5.53
C THR A 40 -4.15 9.02 4.89
N LYS A 41 -5.35 9.44 5.33
CA LYS A 41 -6.62 8.96 4.75
C LYS A 41 -6.70 9.33 3.27
N LEU A 42 -6.99 8.34 2.45
CA LEU A 42 -7.25 8.54 1.03
C LEU A 42 -8.69 8.99 0.84
N SER A 43 -8.90 10.08 0.12
CA SER A 43 -10.22 10.60 -0.25
C SER A 43 -10.73 10.09 -1.60
N THR A 44 -9.89 9.38 -2.36
CA THR A 44 -10.19 8.91 -3.71
C THR A 44 -10.20 7.39 -3.82
N SER A 45 -11.11 6.87 -4.65
CA SER A 45 -11.18 5.45 -5.02
C SER A 45 -10.14 5.05 -6.09
N LEU A 46 -9.30 5.98 -6.55
CA LEU A 46 -8.28 5.72 -7.57
C LEU A 46 -7.18 4.78 -7.09
N PHE A 47 -6.66 4.99 -5.87
CA PHE A 47 -5.55 4.20 -5.35
C PHE A 47 -5.89 2.71 -5.18
N PRO A 48 -7.07 2.33 -4.63
CA PRO A 48 -7.50 0.93 -4.64
C PRO A 48 -7.53 0.31 -6.02
N ARG A 49 -8.04 1.02 -7.04
CA ARG A 49 -8.09 0.50 -8.41
C ARG A 49 -6.70 0.30 -9.01
N LEU A 50 -5.80 1.25 -8.79
CA LEU A 50 -4.42 1.17 -9.27
C LEU A 50 -3.66 0.01 -8.62
N GLY A 51 -3.76 -0.14 -7.30
CA GLY A 51 -3.15 -1.26 -6.58
C GLY A 51 -3.68 -2.61 -7.09
N MET A 52 -5.00 -2.75 -7.24
CA MET A 52 -5.62 -3.96 -7.77
C MET A 52 -5.21 -4.28 -9.21
N MET A 53 -5.00 -3.27 -10.06
CA MET A 53 -4.53 -3.47 -11.43
C MET A 53 -3.16 -4.19 -11.45
N TYR A 54 -2.22 -3.77 -10.60
CA TYR A 54 -0.91 -4.44 -10.50
C TYR A 54 -1.04 -5.89 -9.98
N VAL A 55 -1.92 -6.12 -9.01
CA VAL A 55 -2.22 -7.47 -8.50
C VAL A 55 -2.77 -8.37 -9.60
N MET A 56 -3.77 -7.90 -10.36
CA MET A 56 -4.39 -8.67 -11.44
C MET A 56 -3.41 -9.02 -12.56
N ASN A 57 -2.45 -8.14 -12.84
CA ASN A 57 -1.40 -8.38 -13.83
C ASN A 57 -0.22 -9.20 -13.28
N GLN A 58 -0.25 -9.61 -12.01
CA GLN A 58 0.89 -10.24 -11.32
C GLN A 58 2.17 -9.40 -11.40
N ASP A 59 2.03 -8.07 -11.49
CA ASP A 59 3.15 -7.13 -11.59
C ASP A 59 3.68 -6.81 -10.20
N ARG A 60 4.57 -7.69 -9.71
CA ARG A 60 5.22 -7.57 -8.40
C ARG A 60 5.97 -6.25 -8.23
N ASP A 61 6.69 -5.81 -9.26
CA ASP A 61 7.42 -4.55 -9.22
C ASP A 61 6.48 -3.35 -9.25
N GLY A 62 5.33 -3.47 -9.94
CA GLY A 62 4.24 -2.52 -9.89
C GLY A 62 3.65 -2.36 -8.50
N VAL A 63 3.41 -3.47 -7.79
CA VAL A 63 2.97 -3.45 -6.39
C VAL A 63 4.02 -2.79 -5.49
N ARG A 64 5.31 -3.09 -5.67
CA ARG A 64 6.39 -2.40 -4.93
C ARG A 64 6.37 -0.89 -5.14
N ARG A 65 6.33 -0.44 -6.41
CA ARG A 65 6.28 0.99 -6.77
C ARG A 65 5.03 1.67 -6.20
N PHE A 66 3.89 0.98 -6.21
CA PHE A 66 2.66 1.48 -5.61
C PHE A 66 2.83 1.74 -4.10
N ILE A 67 3.41 0.79 -3.35
CA ILE A 67 3.63 0.93 -1.91
C ILE A 67 4.63 2.06 -1.62
N GLU A 68 5.77 2.06 -2.31
CA GLU A 68 6.87 3.00 -2.05
C GLU A 68 6.52 4.44 -2.47
N GLY A 69 5.61 4.61 -3.44
CA GLY A 69 5.25 5.91 -4.03
C GLY A 69 4.44 6.87 -3.16
N PHE A 70 3.96 6.46 -1.98
CA PHE A 70 3.27 7.36 -1.05
C PHE A 70 4.29 8.20 -0.24
N ASN A 71 4.20 9.53 -0.30
CA ASN A 71 5.07 10.46 0.45
C ASN A 71 4.32 11.17 1.58
#